data_AF-A0A367LUL8-F1
#
_entry.id   AF-A0A367LUL8-F1
#
_cell.length_a   1.000
_cell.length_b   1.000
_cell.length_c   1.000
_cell.angle_alpha   90.00
_cell.angle_beta   90.00
_cell.angle_gamma   90.00
#
_symmetry.space_group_name_H-M   'P 1'
#
loop_
_entity.id
_entity.type
_entity.pdbx_description
1 polymer ?
#
loop_
_entity_poly.entity_id
_entity_poly.type
_entity_poly.pdbx_seq_one_letter_code
_entity_poly.pdbx_strand_id
1 'polypeptide(L)' 'YGMPLDVHKVVATQEQASTTCEIVDARMDYLDSAGKLHSLAYRKYASACSQGG' A
#
# COMPACT_ATOMS: atom_id res chain seq x y z
N TYR A 1 -11.96 0.47 11.12
CA TYR A 1 -10.54 0.86 11.07
C TYR A 1 -10.33 1.70 9.82
N GLY A 2 -10.23 3.01 9.97
CA GLY A 2 -9.97 3.94 8.87
C GLY A 2 -9.39 5.20 9.49
N MET A 3 -8.07 5.25 9.60
CA MET A 3 -7.42 6.50 9.98
C MET A 3 -7.59 7.44 8.77
N PRO A 4 -8.16 8.63 8.96
CA PRO A 4 -8.16 9.63 7.90
C PRO A 4 -6.70 10.03 7.66
N LEU A 5 -6.05 9.40 6.68
CA LEU A 5 -4.80 9.92 6.14
C LEU A 5 -5.17 11.05 5.18
N ASP A 6 -4.60 12.23 5.40
CA ASP A 6 -4.58 13.34 4.44
C ASP A 6 -3.71 12.97 3.23
N VAL A 7 -4.15 11.99 2.44
CA VAL A 7 -3.47 11.60 1.21
C VAL A 7 -3.87 12.59 0.12
N HIS A 8 -3.01 13.57 -0.14
CA HIS A 8 -3.25 14.54 -1.21
C HIS A 8 -2.92 13.94 -2.58
N LYS A 9 -1.81 13.21 -2.69
CA LYS A 9 -1.42 12.54 -3.93
C LYS A 9 -0.61 11.28 -3.66
N VAL A 10 -1.00 10.16 -4.25
CA VAL A 10 -0.15 8.95 -4.26
C VAL A 10 0.96 9.16 -5.29
N VAL A 11 2.21 9.05 -4.84
CA VAL A 11 3.41 9.20 -5.68
C VAL A 11 3.83 7.85 -6.23
N ALA A 12 3.90 6.84 -5.37
CA ALA A 12 4.26 5.49 -5.75
C ALA A 12 3.54 4.47 -4.87
N THR A 13 3.28 3.31 -5.44
CA THR A 13 2.85 2.13 -4.69
C THR A 13 3.70 0.98 -5.13
N GLN A 14 4.34 0.32 -4.16
CA GLN A 14 5.17 -0.86 -4.36
C GLN A 14 4.63 -1.96 -3.48
N GLU A 15 4.37 -3.11 -4.07
CA GLU A 15 4.01 -4.31 -3.34
C GLU A 15 5.05 -5.39 -3.61
N GLN A 16 5.34 -6.20 -2.61
CA GLN A 16 6.13 -7.40 -2.86
C GLN A 16 5.32 -8.35 -3.72
N ALA A 17 5.87 -8.69 -4.90
CA ALA A 17 5.34 -9.78 -5.71
C ALA A 17 5.46 -11.08 -4.92
N SER A 18 4.34 -11.71 -4.62
CA SER A 18 4.29 -13.09 -4.15
C SER A 18 3.43 -13.93 -5.07
N THR A 19 3.87 -15.15 -5.30
CA THR A 19 3.19 -16.17 -6.11
C THR A 19 2.23 -17.01 -5.26
N THR A 20 2.31 -16.90 -3.94
CA THR A 20 1.52 -17.65 -2.96
C THR A 20 0.54 -16.71 -2.24
N CYS A 21 -0.62 -17.26 -1.84
CA CYS A 21 -1.60 -16.47 -1.09
C CYS A 21 -1.13 -16.28 0.36
N GLU A 22 -0.38 -15.20 0.57
CA GLU A 22 0.16 -14.83 1.87
C GLU A 22 0.04 -13.32 2.13
N ILE A 23 0.38 -12.91 3.35
CA ILE A 23 0.47 -11.50 3.69
C ILE A 23 1.83 -10.99 3.23
N VAL A 24 1.81 -10.04 2.30
CA VAL A 24 3.02 -9.38 1.77
C VAL A 24 3.12 -7.96 2.30
N ASP A 25 4.35 -7.49 2.39
CA ASP A 25 4.62 -6.08 2.65
C ASP A 25 4.36 -5.25 1.39
N ALA A 26 3.62 -4.15 1.58
CA ALA A 26 3.38 -3.13 0.61
C ALA A 26 3.83 -1.78 1.17
N ARG A 27 4.40 -0.95 0.31
CA ARG A 27 4.76 0.42 0.59
C ARG A 27 3.98 1.35 -0.31
N MET A 28 3.44 2.40 0.27
CA MET A 28 2.81 3.48 -0.47
C MET A 28 3.48 4.79 -0.08
N ASP A 29 4.07 5.43 -1.08
CA ASP A 29 4.62 6.77 -0.96
C ASP A 29 3.55 7.76 -1.41
N TYR A 30 3.20 8.69 -0.53
CA TYR A 30 2.20 9.71 -0.80
C TYR A 30 2.65 11.07 -0.32
N LEU A 31 2.10 12.12 -0.93
CA LEU A 31 2.24 13.49 -0.48
C LEU A 31 1.03 13.85 0.36
N ASP A 32 1.27 14.49 1.50
CA ASP A 32 0.22 15.13 2.26
C ASP A 32 -0.21 16.46 1.64
N SER A 33 -1.25 17.08 2.20
CA SER A 33 -1.76 18.39 1.77
C SER A 33 -0.76 19.53 1.98
N ALA A 34 0.28 19.33 2.80
CA ALA A 34 1.40 20.25 2.98
C ALA A 34 2.55 20.00 1.96
N GLY A 35 2.41 19.01 1.07
CA GLY A 35 3.42 18.65 0.07
C GLY A 35 4.58 17.85 0.64
N LYS A 36 4.45 17.28 1.84
CA LYS A 36 5.47 16.43 2.46
C LYS A 36 5.30 14.98 2.02
N LEU A 37 6.41 14.37 1.62
CA LEU A 37 6.43 12.96 1.23
C LEU A 37 6.41 12.08 2.49
N HIS A 38 5.46 11.16 2.53
CA HIS A 38 5.28 10.14 3.54
C HIS A 38 5.34 8.76 2.90
N SER A 39 6.08 7.86 3.53
CA SER A 39 6.15 6.46 3.15
C SER A 39 5.42 5.62 4.19
N LEU A 40 4.31 5.01 3.80
CA LEU A 40 3.56 4.08 4.63
C LEU A 40 3.92 2.66 4.22
N ALA A 41 4.54 1.90 5.12
CA ALA A 41 4.64 0.45 5.01
C ALA A 41 3.42 -0.20 5.68
N TYR A 42 2.74 -1.06 4.96
CA TYR A 42 1.57 -1.80 5.44
C TYR A 42 1.60 -3.23 4.91
N ARG A 43 0.92 -4.11 5.61
CA ARG A 43 0.77 -5.51 5.20
C ARG A 43 -0.57 -5.68 4.51
N LYS A 44 -0.56 -6.22 3.30
CA LYS A 44 -1.77 -6.59 2.54
C LYS A 44 -1.70 -8.04 2.12
N TYR A 45 -2.84 -8.62 1.77
CA TYR A 45 -2.85 -9.90 1.08
C TYR A 45 -2.17 -9.76 -0.28
N ALA A 46 -1.36 -10.75 -0.64
CA ALA A 46 -0.73 -10.85 -1.96
C ALA A 46 -1.78 -10.74 -3.06
N SER A 47 -1.43 -10.15 -4.19
CA SER A 47 -2.26 -10.15 -5.40
C SER A 47 -2.60 -11.56 -5.87
N ALA A 48 -1.76 -12.55 -5.56
CA ALA A 48 -2.07 -13.97 -5.75
C ALA A 48 -3.33 -14.44 -4.97
N CYS A 49 -3.64 -13.85 -3.82
CA CYS A 49 -4.88 -14.12 -3.08
C CYS A 49 -6.13 -13.53 -3.76
N SER A 50 -5.99 -12.48 -4.58
CA SER A 50 -7.15 -11.84 -5.23
C SER A 50 -7.65 -12.61 -6.46
N GLN A 51 -6.98 -13.70 -6.83
CA GLN A 51 -7.30 -14.53 -7.99
C GLN A 51 -7.73 -15.95 -7.60
N GLY A 52 -8.37 -16.12 -6.43
CA GLY A 52 -9.01 -17.36 -6.03
C GLY A 52 -10.50 -17.34 -6.35
N GLY A 53 -10.87 -17.81 -7.54
CA GLY A 53 -12.23 -18.22 -7.89
C GLY A 53 -12.43 -19.71 -7.69
#